data_AF-A0A534TG86-F1
#
_entry.id   AF-A0A534TG86-F1
#
_cell.length_a   1.000
_cell.length_b   1.000
_cell.length_c   1.000
_cell.angle_alpha   90.00
_cell.angle_beta   90.00
_cell.angle_gamma   90.00
#
_symmetry.space_group_name_H-M   'P 1'
#
loop_
_entity.id
_entity.type
_entity.pdbx_description
1 polymer ?
#
loop_
_entity_poly.entity_id
_entity_poly.type
_entity_poly.pdbx_seq_one_letter_code
_entity_poly.pdbx_strand_id
1 'polypeptide(L)' 'MAVIRLPEIEEIFTVLDRLGISREAVVIPLTKRDPGSVRLLPDERVEIVAPESTSVAAWLSTLEAALRELGAAPPNG' A
#
# COMPACT_ATOMS: atom_id res chain seq x y z
N MET A 1 9.94 -11.41 12.81
CA MET A 1 9.15 -11.36 11.57
C MET A 1 7.69 -11.24 11.94
N ALA A 2 7.13 -10.05 11.78
CA ALA A 2 5.70 -9.84 11.88
C ALA A 2 5.01 -10.15 10.55
N VAL A 3 3.76 -10.61 10.65
CA VAL A 3 2.91 -10.95 9.51
C VAL A 3 1.75 -9.96 9.49
N ILE A 4 1.43 -9.43 8.32
CA ILE A 4 0.25 -8.59 8.14
C ILE A 4 -1.03 -9.40 8.37
N ARG A 5 -1.99 -8.79 9.06
CA ARG A 5 -3.29 -9.40 9.36
C ARG A 5 -4.37 -8.89 8.41
N LEU A 6 -5.42 -9.68 8.25
CA LEU A 6 -6.55 -9.33 7.38
C LEU A 6 -7.11 -7.92 7.63
N PRO A 7 -7.37 -7.48 8.88
CA PRO A 7 -7.87 -6.12 9.12
C PRO A 7 -6.92 -5.03 8.61
N GLU A 8 -5.61 -5.27 8.69
CA GLU A 8 -4.61 -4.33 8.19
C GLU A 8 -4.59 -4.27 6.66
N ILE A 9 -4.87 -5.39 5.99
CA ILE A 9 -5.05 -5.44 4.54
C ILE A 9 -6.31 -4.67 4.13
N GLU A 10 -7.40 -4.80 4.88
CA GLU A 10 -8.66 -4.07 4.64
C GLU A 10 -8.49 -2.56 4.77
N GLU A 11 -7.69 -2.10 5.73
CA GLU A 11 -7.33 -0.68 5.87
C GLU A 11 -6.56 -0.16 4.65
N ILE A 12 -5.60 -0.95 4.13
CA ILE A 12 -4.89 -0.62 2.89
C ILE A 12 -5.86 -0.54 1.72
N PHE A 13 -6.78 -1.51 1.59
CA PHE A 13 -7.78 -1.51 0.52
C PHE A 13 -8.72 -0.30 0.56
N THR A 14 -9.02 0.22 1.76
CA THR A 14 -9.80 1.45 1.91
C THR A 14 -9.07 2.65 1.31
N VAL A 15 -7.74 2.72 1.45
CA VAL A 15 -6.93 3.76 0.80
C VAL A 15 -6.93 3.59 -0.72
N LEU A 16 -6.76 2.37 -1.21
CA LEU A 16 -6.78 2.09 -2.66
C LEU A 16 -8.12 2.48 -3.30
N ASP A 17 -9.23 2.13 -2.65
CA ASP A 17 -10.59 2.47 -3.10
C ASP A 17 -10.78 3.98 -3.24
N ARG A 18 -10.36 4.75 -2.23
CA ARG A 18 -10.40 6.23 -2.25
C ARG A 18 -9.57 6.84 -3.38
N LEU A 19 -8.50 6.16 -3.81
CA LEU A 19 -7.65 6.58 -4.91
C LEU A 19 -8.10 6.02 -6.28
N GLY A 20 -9.14 5.18 -6.31
CA GLY A 20 -9.58 4.50 -7.54
C GLY A 20 -8.60 3.44 -8.05
N ILE A 21 -7.72 2.91 -7.19
CA ILE A 21 -6.71 1.90 -7.55
C ILE A 21 -7.33 0.51 -7.42
N SER A 22 -7.24 -0.27 -8.49
CA SER A 22 -7.73 -1.66 -8.49
C SER A 22 -6.88 -2.54 -7.58
N ARG A 23 -7.52 -3.44 -6.81
CA ARG A 23 -6.81 -4.37 -5.92
C ARG A 23 -5.90 -5.35 -6.67
N GLU A 24 -6.21 -5.61 -7.94
CA GLU A 24 -5.39 -6.43 -8.84
C GLU A 24 -4.11 -5.70 -9.29
N ALA A 25 -4.11 -4.37 -9.24
CA ALA A 25 -2.97 -3.54 -9.57
C ALA A 25 -1.95 -3.47 -8.41
N VAL A 26 -2.19 -4.15 -7.29
CA VAL A 26 -1.28 -4.14 -6.13
C VAL A 26 -0.87 -5.54 -5.70
N VAL A 27 0.28 -5.62 -5.04
CA VAL A 27 0.80 -6.81 -4.38
C VAL A 27 1.12 -6.44 -2.94
N ILE A 28 0.54 -7.17 -1.98
CA ILE A 28 0.77 -6.96 -0.55
C ILE A 28 1.43 -8.23 0.00
N PRO A 29 2.76 -8.25 0.20
CA PRO A 29 3.44 -9.38 0.82
C PRO A 29 2.92 -9.62 2.24
N LEU A 30 2.77 -10.89 2.62
CA LEU A 30 2.31 -11.23 3.98
C LEU A 30 3.35 -10.87 5.05
N THR A 31 4.62 -10.77 4.66
CA THR A 31 5.72 -10.38 5.53
C THR A 31 5.83 -8.87 5.62
N LYS A 32 5.88 -8.35 6.84
CA LYS A 32 6.20 -6.94 7.11
C LYS A 32 7.72 -6.72 7.03
N ARG A 33 8.14 -5.47 6.80
CA ARG A 33 9.54 -5.03 6.87
C ARG A 33 9.65 -3.67 7.53
N ASP A 34 10.81 -3.37 8.10
CA ASP A 34 11.11 -2.03 8.62
C ASP A 34 12.31 -1.40 7.89
N PRO A 35 12.16 -0.20 7.29
CA PRO A 35 10.91 0.53 7.11
C PRO A 35 9.94 -0.16 6.13
N GLY A 36 8.65 0.19 6.22
CA GLY A 36 7.66 -0.14 5.19
C GLY A 36 8.04 0.48 3.84
N SER A 37 7.48 -0.04 2.74
CA SER A 37 7.88 0.38 1.38
C SER A 37 6.70 0.34 0.42
N VAL A 38 6.69 1.28 -0.53
CA VAL A 38 5.75 1.33 -1.66
C VAL A 38 6.59 1.48 -2.92
N ARG A 39 6.43 0.61 -3.90
CA ARG A 39 7.19 0.66 -5.15
C ARG A 39 6.37 0.20 -6.35
N LEU A 40 6.64 0.78 -7.52
CA LEU A 40 6.16 0.25 -8.79
C LEU A 40 7.03 -0.95 -9.22
N LEU A 41 6.38 -2.03 -9.61
CA LEU A 41 7.00 -3.24 -10.14
C LEU A 41 7.13 -3.13 -11.67
N PRO A 42 8.02 -3.91 -12.31
CA PRO A 42 8.18 -3.92 -13.77
C PRO A 42 6.93 -4.40 -14.53
N ASP A 43 6.02 -5.09 -13.84
CA ASP A 43 4.73 -5.60 -14.34
C ASP A 43 3.58 -4.60 -14.11
N GLU A 44 3.91 -3.31 -13.96
CA GLU A 44 2.98 -2.18 -13.77
C GLU A 44 2.13 -2.21 -12.48
N ARG A 45 2.31 -3.24 -11.63
CA ARG A 45 1.68 -3.34 -10.31
C ARG A 45 2.46 -2.60 -9.24
N VAL A 46 1.79 -2.21 -8.15
CA VAL A 46 2.42 -1.58 -6.98
C VAL A 46 2.62 -2.60 -5.85
N GLU A 47 3.84 -2.78 -5.38
CA GLU A 47 4.11 -3.54 -4.16
C GLU A 47 4.00 -2.63 -2.93
N ILE A 48 3.23 -3.08 -1.94
CA ILE A 48 2.99 -2.38 -0.67
C ILE A 48 3.44 -3.30 0.48
N VAL A 49 4.53 -2.93 1.13
CA VAL A 49 5.09 -3.64 2.29
C VAL A 49 4.81 -2.83 3.55
N ALA A 50 4.00 -3.39 4.45
CA ALA A 50 3.67 -2.74 5.71
C ALA A 50 4.87 -2.67 6.68
N PRO A 51 5.01 -1.56 7.44
CA PRO A 51 6.06 -1.40 8.44
C PRO A 51 5.91 -2.37 9.62
N GLU A 52 7.03 -2.84 10.18
CA GLU A 52 7.02 -3.63 11.44
C GLU A 52 6.96 -2.73 12.68
N SER A 53 7.64 -1.59 12.67
CA SER A 53 7.76 -0.71 13.85
C SER A 53 6.53 0.16 14.11
N THR A 54 5.61 0.28 13.15
CA THR A 54 4.43 1.17 13.22
C THR A 54 3.16 0.44 12.81
N SER A 55 2.03 0.74 13.45
CA SER A 55 0.72 0.22 13.05
C SER A 55 0.34 0.68 11.64
N VAL A 56 -0.30 -0.20 10.86
CA VAL A 56 -0.72 0.11 9.48
C VAL A 56 -1.63 1.36 9.43
N ALA A 57 -2.57 1.49 10.37
CA ALA A 57 -3.45 2.66 10.47
C ALA A 57 -2.68 4.00 10.54
N ALA A 58 -1.58 4.06 11.31
CA ALA A 58 -0.76 5.26 11.44
C ALA A 58 0.12 5.51 10.20
N TRP A 59 0.35 4.47 9.39
CA TRP A 59 1.14 4.53 8.16
C TRP A 59 0.31 4.84 6.91
N LEU A 60 -1.02 4.75 6.97
CA LEU A 60 -1.91 4.95 5.81
C LEU A 60 -1.69 6.29 5.10
N SER A 61 -1.43 7.37 5.83
CA SER A 61 -1.15 8.69 5.22
C SER A 61 0.15 8.70 4.40
N THR A 62 1.17 7.97 4.86
CA THR A 62 2.43 7.79 4.11
C THR A 62 2.21 6.93 2.87
N LEU A 63 1.42 5.86 2.99
CA LEU A 63 1.04 5.02 1.87
C LEU A 63 0.29 5.83 0.79
N GLU A 64 -0.71 6.61 1.18
CA GLU A 64 -1.49 7.43 0.24
C GLU A 64 -0.60 8.42 -0.51
N ALA A 65 0.30 9.12 0.20
CA ALA A 65 1.25 10.04 -0.41
C ALA A 65 2.14 9.34 -1.45
N ALA A 66 2.73 8.19 -1.08
CA ALA A 66 3.59 7.43 -1.99
C ALA A 66 2.84 6.93 -3.24
N LEU A 67 1.59 6.47 -3.10
CA LEU A 67 0.77 6.03 -4.23
C LEU A 67 0.45 7.16 -5.20
N ARG A 68 0.20 8.37 -4.68
CA ARG A 68 -0.01 9.57 -5.50
C ARG A 68 1.27 9.99 -6.24
N GLU A 69 2.42 9.95 -5.57
CA GLU A 69 3.72 10.28 -6.18
C GLU A 69 4.10 9.32 -7.30
N LEU A 70 3.75 8.03 -7.17
CA LEU A 70 3.99 7.03 -8.21
C LEU A 70 3.06 7.16 -9.43
N GLY A 71 2.06 8.04 -9.39
CA GLY A 71 1.07 8.17 -10.46
C GLY A 71 0.15 6.94 -10.61
N ALA A 72 0.08 6.10 -9.58
CA ALA A 72 -0.79 4.92 -9.56
C ALA A 72 -2.27 5.31 -9.45
N ALA A 73 -2.55 6.50 -8.92
CA ALA A 73 -3.85 7.14 -9.02
C ALA A 73 -3.94 7.92 -10.35
N PRO A 74 -5.05 7.81 -11.10
CA PRO A 74 -5.23 8.62 -12.31
C PRO A 74 -5.12 10.11 -11.95
N PRO A 75 -4.52 10.95 -12.82
CA PRO A 75 -4.60 12.40 -12.64
C PRO A 75 -6.09 12.73 -12.66
N ASN A 76 -6.59 13.36 -11.59
CA ASN A 76 -8.01 13.67 -11.41
C ASN A 76 -8.66 14.11 -12.73
N GLY A 77 -9.78 13.45 -13.08
CA GLY A 77 -10.66 13.92 -14.15
C GLY A 77 -11.24 15.29 -13.85
#